data_AF-A0A7Y9I8W9-F1
#
_entry.id   AF-A0A7Y9I8W9-F1
#
_cell.length_a   1.000
_cell.length_b   1.000
_cell.length_c   1.000
_cell.angle_alpha   90.00
_cell.angle_beta   90.00
_cell.angle_gamma   90.00
#
_symmetry.space_group_name_H-M   'P 1'
#
loop_
_entity.id
_entity.type
_entity.pdbx_description
1 polymer ?
#
loop_
_entity_poly.entity_id
_entity_poly.type
_entity_poly.pdbx_seq_one_letter_code
_entity_poly.pdbx_strand_id
1 'polypeptide(L)'
;MKLILITAAVLAALTPGAAAAVPPETTVIGTAEIRIEQPASTFDFRVQATGDGRSGTGVIFLTHHDDREISWAVARVDCVRWHGRTVTVTGVVGDAENYAVARPGDRVSLSIRDGRPDLIGAAFQDEAHRCRGPVPNQPVDEGDFVITP
;
A
#
# COMPACT_ATOMS: atom_id res chain seq x y z
N MET A 1 -47.64 -58.20 8.87
CA MET A 1 -46.77 -57.32 8.05
C MET A 1 -45.68 -56.77 8.97
N LYS A 2 -44.41 -57.13 8.77
CA LYS A 2 -43.27 -56.69 9.60
C LYS A 2 -42.61 -55.48 8.92
N LEU A 3 -42.65 -54.33 9.60
CA LEU A 3 -42.00 -53.09 9.16
C LEU A 3 -40.49 -53.18 9.47
N ILE A 4 -39.65 -53.05 8.44
CA ILE A 4 -38.19 -52.97 8.58
C ILE A 4 -37.83 -51.49 8.64
N LEU A 5 -37.37 -51.01 9.80
CA LEU A 5 -36.76 -49.68 9.94
C LEU A 5 -35.32 -49.73 9.43
N ILE A 6 -35.02 -48.91 8.42
CA ILE A 6 -33.65 -48.69 7.92
C ILE A 6 -33.12 -47.43 8.61
N THR A 7 -32.18 -47.60 9.54
CA THR A 7 -31.50 -46.51 10.22
C THR A 7 -30.35 -46.02 9.32
N ALA A 8 -30.53 -44.87 8.66
CA ALA A 8 -29.48 -44.24 7.88
C ALA A 8 -28.46 -43.56 8.81
N ALA A 9 -27.24 -44.09 8.86
CA ALA A 9 -26.12 -43.47 9.56
C ALA A 9 -25.57 -42.31 8.71
N VAL A 10 -25.81 -41.06 9.14
CA VAL A 10 -25.21 -39.87 8.54
C VAL A 10 -23.79 -39.73 9.08
N LEU A 11 -22.78 -40.12 8.28
CA LEU A 11 -21.39 -39.78 8.54
C LEU A 11 -21.17 -38.30 8.25
N ALA A 12 -21.04 -37.48 9.30
CA ALA A 12 -20.55 -36.12 9.17
C ALA A 12 -19.03 -36.16 8.90
N ALA A 13 -18.65 -35.95 7.65
CA ALA A 13 -17.24 -35.79 7.28
C ALA A 13 -16.72 -34.45 7.85
N LEU A 14 -15.88 -34.54 8.89
CA LEU A 14 -15.10 -33.41 9.39
C LEU A 14 -14.04 -33.05 8.34
N THR A 15 -14.31 -32.05 7.52
CA THR A 15 -13.29 -31.44 6.68
C THR A 15 -12.28 -30.73 7.57
N PRO A 16 -10.97 -31.05 7.48
CA PRO A 16 -9.95 -30.28 8.17
C PRO A 16 -10.04 -28.84 7.70
N GLY A 17 -10.29 -27.92 8.63
CA GLY A 17 -10.24 -26.49 8.35
C GLY A 17 -8.83 -26.14 7.89
N ALA A 18 -8.67 -25.82 6.61
CA ALA A 18 -7.41 -25.32 6.08
C ALA A 18 -7.06 -24.04 6.85
N ALA A 19 -6.03 -24.12 7.70
CA ALA A 19 -5.48 -22.93 8.33
C ALA A 19 -5.02 -21.99 7.21
N ALA A 20 -5.60 -20.80 7.13
CA ALA A 20 -5.19 -19.79 6.16
C ALA A 20 -3.71 -19.46 6.43
N ALA A 21 -2.86 -19.64 5.42
CA ALA A 21 -1.45 -19.30 5.52
C ALA A 21 -1.30 -17.81 5.89
N VAL A 22 -0.44 -17.52 6.85
CA VAL A 22 -0.08 -16.13 7.19
C VAL A 22 0.75 -15.60 6.02
N PRO A 23 0.39 -14.45 5.42
CA PRO A 23 1.20 -13.84 4.39
C PRO A 23 2.62 -13.55 4.90
N PRO A 24 3.67 -13.70 4.08
CA PRO A 24 5.01 -13.27 4.46
C PRO A 24 5.04 -11.76 4.72
N GLU A 25 5.94 -11.35 5.61
CA GLU A 25 6.18 -9.94 5.88
C GLU A 25 6.72 -9.26 4.62
N THR A 26 6.23 -8.09 4.27
CA THR A 26 6.65 -7.36 3.07
C THR A 26 7.36 -6.09 3.49
N THR A 27 8.59 -5.91 3.02
CA THR A 27 9.37 -4.68 3.16
C THR A 27 9.40 -3.92 1.83
N VAL A 28 9.25 -2.59 1.91
CA VAL A 28 9.39 -1.65 0.81
C VAL A 28 10.40 -0.58 1.22
N ILE A 29 11.45 -0.40 0.43
CA ILE A 29 12.44 0.66 0.66
C ILE A 29 12.76 1.31 -0.69
N GLY A 30 12.79 2.63 -0.75
CA GLY A 30 13.29 3.31 -1.93
C GLY A 30 12.84 4.74 -2.05
N THR A 31 13.17 5.32 -3.19
CA THR A 31 12.82 6.69 -3.55
C THR A 31 12.39 6.74 -5.00
N ALA A 32 11.42 7.57 -5.32
CA ALA A 32 11.02 7.83 -6.70
C ALA A 32 10.75 9.31 -6.92
N GLU A 33 11.02 9.75 -8.15
CA GLU A 33 10.74 11.07 -8.65
C GLU A 33 9.79 10.97 -9.85
N ILE A 34 8.81 11.87 -9.89
CA ILE A 34 7.92 12.09 -11.02
C ILE A 34 7.99 13.56 -11.40
N ARG A 35 8.24 13.83 -12.68
CA ARG A 35 8.25 15.17 -13.27
C ARG A 35 6.99 15.40 -14.09
N ILE A 36 6.41 16.58 -13.90
CA ILE A 36 5.33 17.13 -14.70
C ILE A 36 5.90 18.38 -15.36
N GLU A 37 5.82 18.48 -16.68
CA GLU A 37 6.42 19.60 -17.42
C GLU A 37 5.52 20.86 -17.44
N GLN A 38 4.20 20.70 -17.29
CA GLN A 38 3.22 21.78 -17.51
C GLN A 38 2.07 21.73 -16.49
N PRO A 39 2.10 22.57 -15.44
CA PRO A 39 3.23 23.40 -15.02
C PRO A 39 4.43 22.54 -14.58
N ALA A 40 5.64 23.10 -14.65
CA ALA A 40 6.84 22.44 -14.15
C ALA A 40 6.66 22.13 -12.65
N SER A 41 6.73 20.86 -12.31
CA SER A 41 6.57 20.36 -10.95
C SER A 41 7.24 19.01 -10.84
N THR A 42 7.84 18.73 -9.70
CA THR A 42 8.25 17.36 -9.42
C THR A 42 7.87 16.90 -8.03
N PHE A 43 7.49 15.63 -7.98
CA PHE A 43 7.03 14.92 -6.81
C PHE A 43 8.07 13.88 -6.44
N ASP A 44 8.63 13.99 -5.24
CA ASP A 44 9.51 12.96 -4.69
C ASP A 44 8.78 12.14 -3.63
N PHE A 45 8.96 10.83 -3.71
CA PHE A 45 8.42 9.86 -2.80
C PHE A 45 9.59 9.14 -2.16
N ARG A 46 9.62 9.03 -0.83
CA ARG A 46 10.56 8.15 -0.12
C ARG A 46 9.79 7.25 0.81
N VAL A 47 10.08 5.97 0.76
CA VAL A 47 9.36 4.96 1.54
C VAL A 47 10.38 4.06 2.23
N GLN A 48 10.14 3.82 3.51
CA GLN A 48 10.78 2.76 4.27
C GLN A 48 9.71 2.15 5.17
N ALA A 49 9.23 0.97 4.81
CA ALA A 49 8.07 0.36 5.44
C ALA A 49 8.18 -1.16 5.49
N THR A 50 7.61 -1.77 6.53
CA THR A 50 7.39 -3.22 6.61
C THR A 50 5.99 -3.54 7.11
N GLY A 51 5.41 -4.68 6.74
CA GLY A 51 4.13 -5.12 7.26
C GLY A 51 3.67 -6.50 6.79
N ASP A 52 2.61 -7.00 7.40
CA ASP A 52 2.14 -8.40 7.29
C ASP A 52 0.89 -8.57 6.40
N GLY A 53 0.55 -7.55 5.62
CA GLY A 53 -0.67 -7.49 4.82
C GLY A 53 -1.92 -7.03 5.57
N ARG A 54 -1.86 -6.86 6.90
CA ARG A 54 -2.96 -6.36 7.74
C ARG A 54 -2.59 -5.11 8.52
N SER A 55 -1.30 -4.94 8.77
CA SER A 55 -0.70 -3.86 9.52
C SER A 55 0.70 -3.59 8.96
N GLY A 56 1.30 -2.50 9.39
CA GLY A 56 2.65 -2.14 9.00
C GLY A 56 3.18 -1.00 9.86
N THR A 57 4.47 -0.77 9.72
CA THR A 57 5.22 0.30 10.37
C THR A 57 6.24 0.87 9.40
N GLY A 58 6.67 2.10 9.65
CA GLY A 58 7.59 2.82 8.76
C GLY A 58 7.15 4.26 8.50
N VAL A 59 7.76 4.85 7.50
CA VAL A 59 7.59 6.25 7.13
C VAL A 59 7.41 6.39 5.63
N ILE A 60 6.51 7.28 5.25
CA ILE A 60 6.39 7.84 3.91
C ILE A 60 6.79 9.31 4.00
N PHE A 61 7.71 9.73 3.15
CA PHE A 61 8.06 11.13 2.97
C PHE A 61 7.66 11.55 1.55
N LEU A 62 6.96 12.67 1.45
CA LEU A 62 6.48 13.22 0.20
C LEU A 62 7.01 14.65 0.09
N THR A 63 7.58 14.98 -1.05
CA THR A 63 7.88 16.37 -1.43
C THR A 63 7.21 16.69 -2.75
N HIS A 64 6.74 17.93 -2.87
CA HIS A 64 6.35 18.52 -4.13
C HIS A 64 7.12 19.84 -4.25
N HIS A 65 7.93 19.93 -5.29
CA HIS A 65 8.67 21.13 -5.61
C HIS A 65 8.22 21.70 -6.95
N ASP A 66 8.05 23.01 -6.99
CA ASP A 66 7.86 23.78 -8.21
C ASP A 66 8.86 24.95 -8.27
N ASP A 67 8.77 25.80 -9.29
CA ASP A 67 9.68 26.94 -9.47
C ASP A 67 9.68 27.96 -8.30
N ARG A 68 8.74 27.86 -7.37
CA ARG A 68 8.48 28.89 -6.34
C ARG A 68 8.53 28.35 -4.93
N GLU A 69 8.20 27.08 -4.72
CA GLU A 69 7.97 26.52 -3.40
C GLU A 69 8.37 25.04 -3.30
N ILE A 70 8.84 24.66 -2.11
CA ILE A 70 8.97 23.26 -1.71
C ILE A 70 7.92 23.02 -0.62
N SER A 71 7.04 22.06 -0.88
CA SER A 71 6.07 21.57 0.09
C SER A 71 6.36 20.12 0.44
N TRP A 72 6.01 19.70 1.66
CA TRP A 72 6.29 18.35 2.12
C TRP A 72 5.25 17.81 3.10
N ALA A 73 5.15 16.48 3.15
CA ALA A 73 4.37 15.77 4.15
C ALA A 73 5.11 14.49 4.61
N VAL A 74 4.98 14.18 5.90
CA VAL A 74 5.52 12.94 6.50
C VAL A 74 4.37 12.14 7.08
N ALA A 75 4.21 10.89 6.64
CA ALA A 75 3.20 9.99 7.15
C ALA A 75 3.81 8.79 7.86
N ARG A 76 3.22 8.45 9.00
CA ARG A 76 3.50 7.21 9.71
C ARG A 76 2.72 6.07 9.05
N VAL A 77 3.42 5.03 8.62
CA VAL A 77 2.81 3.86 8.00
C VAL A 77 1.96 3.10 9.03
N ASP A 78 0.78 2.66 8.62
CA ASP A 78 -0.14 1.83 9.39
C ASP A 78 -0.58 0.54 8.68
N CYS A 79 -0.14 0.35 7.43
CA CYS A 79 -0.29 -0.87 6.64
C CYS A 79 0.73 -1.00 5.51
N VAL A 80 1.23 -2.21 5.30
CA VAL A 80 1.90 -2.63 4.06
C VAL A 80 1.22 -3.90 3.57
N ARG A 81 0.77 -3.91 2.31
CA ARG A 81 0.02 -5.02 1.74
C ARG A 81 0.44 -5.38 0.33
N TRP A 82 0.83 -6.64 0.15
CA TRP A 82 1.18 -7.19 -1.15
C TRP A 82 -0.06 -7.57 -1.99
N HIS A 83 -0.06 -7.16 -3.25
CA HIS A 83 -1.10 -7.38 -4.27
C HIS A 83 -0.48 -7.93 -5.55
N GLY A 84 0.11 -9.13 -5.48
CA GLY A 84 0.64 -9.84 -6.65
C GLY A 84 1.99 -9.32 -7.10
N ARG A 85 2.06 -8.17 -7.80
CA ARG A 85 3.31 -7.51 -8.17
C ARG A 85 3.41 -6.08 -7.64
N THR A 86 2.36 -5.60 -6.99
CA THR A 86 2.27 -4.24 -6.46
C THR A 86 2.13 -4.32 -4.94
N VAL A 87 2.79 -3.43 -4.21
CA VAL A 87 2.58 -3.25 -2.77
C VAL A 87 1.84 -1.95 -2.52
N THR A 88 0.83 -2.01 -1.67
CA THR A 88 0.15 -0.83 -1.15
C THR A 88 0.69 -0.51 0.23
N VAL A 89 1.21 0.71 0.40
CA VAL A 89 1.68 1.27 1.68
C VAL A 89 0.71 2.38 2.08
N THR A 90 0.06 2.25 3.23
CA THR A 90 -0.82 3.31 3.75
C THR A 90 -0.27 3.91 5.02
N GLY A 91 -0.53 5.20 5.21
CA GLY A 91 -0.13 5.91 6.41
C GLY A 91 -1.07 7.05 6.77
N VAL A 92 -0.80 7.64 7.92
CA VAL A 92 -1.46 8.86 8.41
C VAL A 92 -0.41 9.94 8.53
N VAL A 93 -0.67 11.09 7.92
CA VAL A 93 0.21 12.25 7.96
C VAL A 93 0.35 12.73 9.40
N GLY A 94 1.59 12.78 9.89
CA GLY A 94 1.91 13.31 11.21
C GLY A 94 2.30 14.78 11.16
N ASP A 95 2.93 15.20 10.06
CA ASP A 95 3.42 16.57 9.87
C ASP A 95 3.42 16.93 8.38
N ALA A 96 3.21 18.22 8.07
CA ALA A 96 3.23 18.73 6.71
C ALA A 96 3.44 20.25 6.66
N GLU A 97 4.14 20.72 5.63
CA GLU A 97 4.34 22.14 5.33
C GLU A 97 3.88 22.41 3.89
N ASN A 98 2.87 23.27 3.76
CA ASN A 98 2.29 23.74 2.50
C ASN A 98 1.94 22.65 1.46
N TYR A 99 1.80 21.40 1.89
CA TYR A 99 1.49 20.29 0.99
C TYR A 99 -0.01 20.28 0.66
N ALA A 100 -0.34 20.73 -0.55
CA ALA A 100 -1.73 21.08 -0.91
C ALA A 100 -2.74 19.93 -0.76
N VAL A 101 -2.28 18.68 -0.90
CA VAL A 101 -3.13 17.48 -0.95
C VAL A 101 -3.22 16.71 0.38
N ALA A 102 -2.46 17.11 1.41
CA ALA A 102 -2.50 16.42 2.70
C ALA A 102 -2.12 17.32 3.89
N ARG A 103 -2.81 17.12 5.01
CA ARG A 103 -2.56 17.81 6.30
C ARG A 103 -2.36 16.78 7.41
N PRO A 104 -1.81 17.18 8.58
CA PRO A 104 -1.74 16.29 9.74
C PRO A 104 -3.11 15.66 10.06
N GLY A 105 -3.14 14.33 10.17
CA GLY A 105 -4.35 13.52 10.33
C GLY A 105 -4.93 12.93 9.04
N ASP A 106 -4.58 13.47 7.87
CA ASP A 106 -5.02 12.93 6.58
C ASP A 106 -4.36 11.57 6.30
N ARG A 107 -5.03 10.75 5.49
CA ARG A 107 -4.48 9.48 5.02
C ARG A 107 -3.77 9.66 3.68
N VAL A 108 -2.74 8.84 3.50
CA VAL A 108 -2.07 8.64 2.21
C VAL A 108 -1.99 7.15 1.90
N SER A 109 -2.10 6.81 0.62
CA SER A 109 -1.87 5.48 0.08
C SER A 109 -0.90 5.56 -1.08
N LEU A 110 0.18 4.77 -1.05
CA LEU A 110 1.12 4.59 -2.15
C LEU A 110 0.97 3.18 -2.71
N SER A 111 0.93 3.06 -4.04
CA SER A 111 0.94 1.78 -4.76
C SER A 111 2.23 1.66 -5.56
N ILE A 112 3.09 0.74 -5.17
CA ILE A 112 4.48 0.64 -5.64
C ILE A 112 4.67 -0.69 -6.36
N ARG A 113 5.24 -0.65 -7.56
CA ARG A 113 5.60 -1.84 -8.33
C ARG A 113 7.05 -1.73 -8.77
N ASP A 114 7.89 -2.55 -8.16
CA ASP A 114 9.30 -2.76 -8.52
C ASP A 114 9.38 -3.39 -9.94
N GLY A 115 10.14 -2.76 -10.82
CA GLY A 115 10.21 -3.03 -12.24
C GLY A 115 11.28 -2.24 -13.00
N ARG A 116 11.13 -2.13 -14.32
CA ARG A 116 12.01 -1.33 -15.19
C ARG A 116 11.19 -0.69 -16.33
N PRO A 117 10.66 0.53 -16.16
CA PRO A 117 10.75 1.37 -14.96
C PRO A 117 9.85 0.87 -13.82
N ASP A 118 10.15 1.33 -12.62
CA ASP A 118 9.24 1.26 -11.48
C ASP A 118 7.95 2.02 -11.77
N LEU A 119 6.87 1.58 -11.13
CA LEU A 119 5.62 2.34 -11.13
C LEU A 119 5.22 2.75 -9.72
N ILE A 120 4.72 3.97 -9.59
CA ILE A 120 4.13 4.49 -8.37
C ILE A 120 2.78 5.13 -8.64
N GLY A 121 1.83 4.94 -7.73
CA GLY A 121 0.57 5.67 -7.66
C GLY A 121 0.37 6.22 -6.26
N ALA A 122 -0.24 7.40 -6.14
CA ALA A 122 -0.53 8.04 -4.86
C ALA A 122 -2.01 8.42 -4.79
N ALA A 123 -2.61 8.21 -3.63
CA ALA A 123 -3.96 8.67 -3.30
C ALA A 123 -3.95 9.33 -1.91
N PHE A 124 -4.84 10.29 -1.74
CA PHE A 124 -4.94 11.13 -0.54
C PHE A 124 -6.37 11.18 -0.02
N GLN A 125 -6.52 11.49 1.27
CA GLN A 125 -7.81 11.76 1.91
C GLN A 125 -8.85 10.65 1.66
N ASP A 126 -9.99 10.99 1.05
CA ASP A 126 -11.11 10.07 0.81
C ASP A 126 -10.79 8.94 -0.17
N GLU A 127 -9.71 9.05 -0.95
CA GLU A 127 -9.23 8.00 -1.83
C GLU A 127 -8.24 7.06 -1.11
N ALA A 128 -7.63 7.54 -0.02
CA ALA A 128 -6.63 6.83 0.78
C ALA A 128 -7.27 6.05 1.93
N HIS A 129 -7.57 4.78 1.68
CA HIS A 129 -8.07 3.89 2.73
C HIS A 129 -7.03 2.87 3.15
N ARG A 130 -6.94 2.64 4.47
CA ARG A 130 -6.00 1.70 5.08
C ARG A 130 -6.08 0.31 4.45
N CYS A 131 -4.93 -0.21 4.02
CA CYS A 131 -4.79 -1.54 3.39
C CYS A 131 -5.75 -1.79 2.20
N ARG A 132 -6.31 -0.74 1.58
CA ARG A 132 -7.11 -0.89 0.35
C ARG A 132 -6.16 -1.20 -0.80
N GLY A 133 -6.69 -1.88 -1.82
CA GLY A 133 -5.92 -2.31 -2.98
C GLY A 133 -5.24 -1.17 -3.74
N PRO A 134 -4.47 -1.52 -4.78
CA PRO A 134 -3.64 -0.57 -5.49
C PRO A 134 -4.47 0.51 -6.18
N VAL A 135 -3.90 1.71 -6.27
CA VAL A 135 -4.42 2.85 -7.04
C VAL A 135 -3.75 2.87 -8.43
N PRO A 136 -4.23 3.68 -9.39
CA PRO A 136 -3.57 3.81 -10.69
C PRO A 136 -2.12 4.26 -10.52
N ASN A 137 -1.20 3.57 -11.19
CA ASN A 137 0.22 3.88 -11.15
C ASN A 137 0.67 4.53 -12.46
N GLN A 138 1.76 5.29 -12.36
CA GLN A 138 2.50 5.82 -13.50
C GLN A 138 3.99 5.49 -13.40
N PRO A 139 4.74 5.52 -14.51
CA PRO A 139 6.18 5.31 -14.50
C PRO A 139 6.89 6.33 -13.63
N VAL A 140 7.93 5.88 -12.94
CA VAL A 140 8.91 6.71 -12.24
C VAL A 140 9.92 7.24 -13.25
N ASP A 141 10.28 8.52 -13.14
CA ASP A 141 11.31 9.15 -13.98
C ASP A 141 12.71 8.90 -13.43
N GLU A 142 12.89 9.02 -12.11
CA GLU A 142 14.16 8.74 -11.42
C GLU A 142 13.96 8.04 -10.07
N GLY A 143 14.97 7.29 -9.64
CA GLY A 143 14.91 6.50 -8.41
C GLY A 143 14.56 5.03 -8.65
N ASP A 144 14.43 4.30 -7.55
CA ASP A 144 14.21 2.86 -7.52
C ASP A 144 13.58 2.46 -6.18
N PHE A 145 12.68 1.48 -6.22
CA PHE A 145 12.10 0.82 -5.07
C PHE A 145 12.51 -0.64 -5.06
N VAL A 146 12.96 -1.10 -3.91
CA VAL A 146 13.19 -2.52 -3.64
C VAL A 146 12.05 -3.04 -2.80
N ILE A 147 11.40 -4.10 -3.28
CA ILE A 147 10.36 -4.80 -2.52
C ILE A 147 10.79 -6.24 -2.21
N THR A 148 10.80 -6.60 -0.93
CA THR A 148 11.15 -7.95 -0.46
C THR A 148 10.03 -8.56 0.39
N PRO A 149 9.68 -9.84 0.19
CA PRO A 149 8.83 -10.60 1.10
C PRO A 149 9.62 -11.14 2.31
#